data_AF-A0A0F6R362-F1
#
_entry.id   AF-A0A0F6R362-F1
#
_cell.length_a   1.000
_cell.length_b   1.000
_cell.length_c   1.000
_cell.angle_alpha   90.00
_cell.angle_beta   90.00
_cell.angle_gamma   90.00
#
_symmetry.space_group_name_H-M   'P 1'
#
loop_
_entity.id
_entity.type
_entity.pdbx_description
1 polymer ?
#
loop_
_entity_poly.entity_id
_entity_poly.type
_entity_poly.pdbx_seq_one_letter_code
_entity_poly.pdbx_strand_id
1 'polypeptide(L)'
;MSDPFNPDYRISDEERHRAMQDLGAHFAAGRLDSETYDARLTQVAQATMKSEISPLFDDLPANTAIAASHDRFYTAAEIDKAAQRGGNIRHGIMGLSIVAAIAGTYAYPIMIILIPTVFILLYVMKLGPESWYKPSARQLERERMREVRLEQMRHKQAIQMSIAQQQAEQKALRQQKIQEINSLAMDLTSDALKRFQNRR
;
A
#
# COMPACT_ATOMS: atom_id res chain seq x y z
N MET A 1 -1.58 -6.18 41.45
CA MET A 1 -2.42 -7.15 40.72
C MET A 1 -2.39 -6.71 39.26
N SER A 2 -1.63 -7.39 38.40
CA SER A 2 -1.51 -7.06 36.98
C SER A 2 -2.81 -7.42 36.26
N ASP A 3 -3.45 -6.44 35.63
CA ASP A 3 -4.71 -6.62 34.91
C ASP A 3 -4.44 -7.40 33.60
N PRO A 4 -5.02 -8.60 33.39
CA PRO A 4 -4.69 -9.47 32.26
C PRO A 4 -5.11 -8.92 30.89
N PHE A 5 -5.84 -7.81 30.83
CA PHE A 5 -6.29 -7.17 29.60
C PHE A 5 -5.39 -6.03 29.09
N ASN A 6 -4.41 -5.59 29.90
CA ASN A 6 -3.44 -4.57 29.48
C ASN A 6 -2.02 -5.16 29.60
N PRO A 7 -1.53 -5.89 28.58
CA PRO A 7 -0.21 -6.48 28.63
C PRO A 7 0.81 -5.36 28.86
N ASP A 8 1.54 -5.43 29.97
CA ASP A 8 2.56 -4.43 30.26
C ASP A 8 3.76 -4.64 29.33
N TYR A 9 4.08 -3.64 28.53
CA TYR A 9 5.18 -3.67 27.58
C TYR A 9 5.97 -2.37 27.62
N ARG A 10 7.25 -2.45 27.25
CA ARG A 10 8.12 -1.28 27.16
C ARG A 10 7.68 -0.39 26.00
N ILE A 11 7.37 0.87 26.28
CA ILE A 11 6.91 1.82 25.28
C ILE A 11 8.07 2.31 24.40
N SER A 12 7.74 2.61 23.14
CA SER A 12 8.65 3.30 22.23
C SER A 12 8.66 4.81 22.49
N ASP A 13 9.73 5.51 22.09
CA ASP A 13 9.80 6.99 22.15
C ASP A 13 8.65 7.64 21.35
N GLU A 14 8.23 6.97 20.29
CA GLU A 14 7.09 7.37 19.47
C GLU A 14 5.76 7.26 20.25
N GLU A 15 5.56 6.19 21.02
CA GLU A 15 4.36 6.05 21.87
C GLU A 15 4.36 7.05 23.01
N ARG A 16 5.54 7.38 23.53
CA ARG A 16 5.72 8.43 24.53
C ARG A 16 5.33 9.79 23.97
N HIS A 17 5.79 10.12 22.77
CA HIS A 17 5.46 11.36 22.09
C HIS A 17 3.95 11.47 21.80
N ARG A 18 3.31 10.35 21.42
CA ARG A 18 1.84 10.31 21.22
C ARG A 18 1.07 10.61 22.49
N ALA A 19 1.44 10.00 23.62
CA ALA A 19 0.82 10.28 24.90
C ALA A 19 0.95 11.78 25.28
N MET A 20 2.08 12.43 24.95
CA MET A 20 2.22 13.88 25.14
C MET A 20 1.26 14.70 24.26
N GLN A 21 1.07 14.31 23.00
CA GLN A 21 0.11 14.97 22.10
C GLN A 21 -1.34 14.82 22.59
N ASP A 22 -1.70 13.64 23.10
CA ASP A 22 -3.02 13.38 23.67
C ASP A 22 -3.27 14.27 24.90
N LEU A 23 -2.31 14.37 25.82
CA LEU A 23 -2.39 15.30 26.97
C LEU A 23 -2.56 16.75 26.49
N GLY A 24 -1.83 17.16 25.47
CA GLY A 24 -1.95 18.50 24.88
C GLY A 24 -3.34 18.78 24.31
N ALA A 25 -3.97 17.78 23.68
CA ALA A 25 -5.35 17.90 23.18
C ALA A 25 -6.37 18.04 24.32
N HIS A 26 -6.18 17.31 25.43
CA HIS A 26 -7.05 17.43 26.61
C HIS A 26 -6.87 18.77 27.34
N PHE A 27 -5.65 19.31 27.37
CA PHE A 27 -5.36 20.65 27.87
C PHE A 27 -6.02 21.73 27.00
N ALA A 28 -5.87 21.64 25.67
CA ALA A 28 -6.52 22.58 24.74
C ALA A 28 -8.05 22.53 24.82
N ALA A 29 -8.61 21.38 25.16
CA ALA A 29 -10.05 21.20 25.43
C ALA A 29 -10.50 21.75 26.80
N GLY A 30 -9.59 22.31 27.60
CA GLY A 30 -9.85 22.88 28.93
C GLY A 30 -10.18 21.83 29.99
N ARG A 31 -9.82 20.56 29.77
CA ARG A 31 -10.12 19.45 30.71
C ARG A 31 -9.02 19.19 31.72
N LEU A 32 -7.82 19.66 31.42
CA LEU A 32 -6.66 19.60 32.30
C LEU A 32 -6.31 21.04 32.70
N ASP A 33 -6.08 21.24 33.99
CA ASP A 33 -5.47 22.47 34.48
C ASP A 33 -3.97 22.51 34.15
N SER A 34 -3.37 23.70 34.11
CA SER A 34 -1.96 23.88 33.75
C SER A 34 -1.00 23.13 34.69
N GLU A 35 -1.30 23.08 35.98
CA GLU A 35 -0.46 22.36 36.96
C GLU A 35 -0.56 20.85 36.76
N THR A 36 -1.76 20.35 36.51
CA THR A 36 -2.02 18.92 36.26
C THR A 36 -1.39 18.47 34.94
N TYR A 37 -1.46 19.31 33.92
CA TYR A 37 -0.85 19.05 32.61
C TYR A 37 0.67 18.90 32.71
N ASP A 38 1.37 19.83 33.37
CA ASP A 38 2.83 19.79 33.50
C ASP A 38 3.31 18.56 34.30
N ALA A 39 2.60 18.23 35.38
CA ALA A 39 2.86 17.03 36.17
C ALA A 39 2.72 15.74 35.35
N ARG A 40 1.63 15.61 34.57
CA ARG A 40 1.40 14.43 33.72
C ARG A 40 2.37 14.38 32.54
N LEU A 41 2.71 15.53 31.96
CA LEU A 41 3.66 15.61 30.86
C LEU A 41 5.05 15.11 31.28
N THR A 42 5.49 15.49 32.49
CA THR A 42 6.76 15.02 33.06
C THR A 42 6.75 13.51 33.33
N GLN A 43 5.64 12.98 33.83
CA GLN A 43 5.48 11.54 34.06
C GLN A 43 5.48 10.75 32.75
N VAL A 44 4.79 11.23 31.71
CA VAL A 44 4.86 10.64 30.36
C VAL A 44 6.28 10.71 29.81
N ALA A 45 7.01 11.81 30.01
CA ALA A 45 8.38 11.96 29.52
C ALA A 45 9.35 10.93 30.15
N GLN A 46 9.12 10.54 31.40
CA GLN A 46 9.96 9.58 32.11
C GLN A 46 9.48 8.13 31.98
N ALA A 47 8.23 7.92 31.55
CA ALA A 47 7.65 6.60 31.39
C ALA A 47 8.46 5.73 30.42
N THR A 48 8.61 4.46 30.78
CA THR A 48 9.25 3.41 29.99
C THR A 48 8.32 2.23 29.76
N MET A 49 7.25 2.09 30.55
CA MET A 49 6.29 1.00 30.48
C MET A 49 4.89 1.52 30.14
N LYS A 50 4.07 0.68 29.47
CA LYS A 50 2.70 1.03 29.09
C LYS A 50 1.82 1.20 30.33
N SER A 51 2.08 0.41 31.38
CA SER A 51 1.40 0.50 32.67
C SER A 51 1.61 1.84 33.39
N GLU A 52 2.68 2.58 33.10
CA GLU A 52 2.95 3.90 33.68
C GLU A 52 2.14 5.00 32.99
N ILE A 53 1.81 4.82 31.71
CA ILE A 53 1.05 5.79 30.93
C ILE A 53 -0.45 5.62 31.13
N SER A 54 -0.96 4.39 31.14
CA SER A 54 -2.41 4.12 31.17
C SER A 54 -3.16 4.88 32.28
N PRO A 55 -2.69 4.88 33.54
CA PRO A 55 -3.38 5.54 34.65
C PRO A 55 -3.48 7.06 34.50
N LEU A 56 -2.60 7.68 33.71
CA LEU A 56 -2.60 9.13 33.46
C LEU A 56 -3.78 9.58 32.59
N PHE A 57 -4.53 8.65 32.01
CA PHE A 57 -5.65 8.92 31.13
C PHE A 57 -6.97 8.29 31.61
N ASP A 58 -6.99 7.60 32.75
CA ASP A 58 -8.19 6.90 33.24
C ASP A 58 -9.37 7.83 33.54
N ASP A 59 -9.09 9.09 33.88
CA ASP A 59 -10.07 10.14 34.14
C ASP A 59 -10.47 10.93 32.87
N LEU A 60 -9.79 10.68 31.75
CA LEU A 60 -9.96 11.41 30.50
C LEU A 60 -10.77 10.57 29.48
N PRO A 61 -11.72 11.18 28.75
CA PRO A 61 -12.46 10.46 27.71
C PRO A 61 -11.53 10.07 26.56
N ALA A 62 -11.66 8.85 26.04
CA ALA A 62 -10.84 8.38 24.92
C ALA A 62 -10.94 9.33 23.70
N ASN A 63 -9.80 9.84 23.23
CA ASN A 63 -9.76 10.73 22.09
C ASN A 63 -9.82 9.94 20.76
N THR A 64 -11.04 9.61 20.34
CA THR A 64 -11.29 8.80 19.12
C THR A 64 -10.79 9.44 17.84
N ALA A 65 -10.71 10.77 17.78
CA ALA A 65 -10.19 11.51 16.64
C ALA A 65 -8.68 11.26 16.43
N ILE A 66 -7.95 11.07 17.53
CA ILE A 66 -6.53 10.77 17.50
C ILE A 66 -6.34 9.26 17.24
N ALA A 67 -7.09 8.38 17.91
CA ALA A 67 -7.03 6.93 17.65
C ALA A 67 -7.22 6.52 16.16
N ALA A 68 -8.09 7.22 15.40
CA ALA A 68 -8.31 6.96 13.97
C ALA A 68 -7.14 7.38 13.05
N SER A 69 -6.25 8.27 13.51
CA SER A 69 -5.02 8.61 12.79
C SER A 69 -3.87 7.63 13.12
N HIS A 70 -4.00 6.86 14.20
CA HIS A 70 -2.93 6.04 14.79
C HIS A 70 -2.76 4.65 14.18
N ASP A 71 -3.77 4.13 13.47
CA ASP A 71 -3.71 2.79 12.81
C ASP A 71 -2.93 2.79 11.48
N ARG A 72 -2.24 3.89 11.17
CA ARG A 72 -1.51 4.08 9.90
C ARG A 72 -0.02 4.22 10.16
N PHE A 73 0.59 3.12 10.59
CA PHE A 73 2.04 2.98 10.68
C PHE A 73 2.64 2.96 9.26
N TYR A 74 3.26 4.06 8.83
CA TYR A 74 4.05 4.13 7.59
C TYR A 74 5.54 4.14 7.93
N THR A 75 6.32 3.27 7.28
CA THR A 75 7.77 3.24 7.48
C THR A 75 8.41 4.48 6.86
N ALA A 76 9.40 5.08 7.53
CA ALA A 76 10.10 6.27 7.04
C ALA A 76 10.70 6.06 5.63
N ALA A 77 11.12 4.83 5.32
CA ALA A 77 11.61 4.42 4.00
C ALA A 77 10.54 4.43 2.90
N GLU A 78 9.25 4.28 3.23
CA GLU A 78 8.14 4.36 2.27
C GLU A 78 7.73 5.81 1.99
N ILE A 79 7.84 6.68 2.99
CA ILE A 79 7.59 8.12 2.83
C ILE A 79 8.67 8.74 1.93
N ASP A 80 9.93 8.32 2.09
CA ASP A 80 11.07 8.81 1.33
C ASP A 80 11.03 8.35 -0.15
N LYS A 81 10.66 7.09 -0.40
CA LYS A 81 10.46 6.59 -1.78
C LYS A 81 9.26 7.23 -2.50
N ALA A 82 8.21 7.59 -1.77
CA ALA A 82 7.06 8.30 -2.33
C ALA A 82 7.36 9.77 -2.63
N ALA A 83 8.18 10.42 -1.79
CA ALA A 83 8.66 11.79 -2.01
C ALA A 83 9.53 11.91 -3.27
N GLN A 84 10.42 10.93 -3.50
CA GLN A 84 11.31 10.92 -4.67
C GLN A 84 10.58 10.68 -6.01
N ARG A 85 9.37 10.10 -6.00
CA ARG A 85 8.55 9.89 -7.22
C ARG A 85 7.82 11.15 -7.71
N GLY A 86 7.83 12.25 -6.95
CA GLY A 86 6.97 13.42 -7.17
C GLY A 86 7.53 14.55 -8.06
N GLY A 87 8.79 14.48 -8.50
CA GLY A 87 9.44 15.56 -9.26
C GLY A 87 9.54 15.27 -10.76
N ASN A 88 8.69 15.88 -11.58
CA ASN A 88 8.77 15.83 -13.04
C ASN A 88 9.91 16.70 -13.59
N ILE A 89 11.17 16.43 -13.20
CA ILE A 89 12.39 17.18 -13.59
C ILE A 89 12.45 17.42 -15.11
N ARG A 90 11.98 16.45 -15.91
CA ARG A 90 11.94 16.54 -17.38
C ARG A 90 11.07 17.68 -17.90
N HIS A 91 9.92 17.94 -17.27
CA HIS A 91 9.03 19.04 -17.66
C HIS A 91 9.59 20.39 -17.17
N GLY A 92 10.31 20.40 -16.04
CA GLY A 92 11.05 21.56 -15.56
C GLY A 92 12.14 22.01 -16.55
N ILE A 93 12.99 21.08 -16.98
CA ILE A 93 14.09 21.36 -17.94
C ILE A 93 13.53 21.87 -19.28
N MET A 94 12.45 21.27 -19.78
CA MET A 94 11.81 21.70 -21.03
C MET A 94 11.22 23.12 -20.92
N GLY A 95 10.56 23.45 -19.80
CA GLY A 95 10.04 24.80 -19.59
C GLY A 95 11.15 25.84 -19.49
N LEU A 96 12.23 25.52 -18.78
CA LEU A 96 13.38 26.40 -18.59
C LEU A 96 14.15 26.64 -19.90
N SER A 97 14.26 25.63 -20.77
CA SER A 97 14.92 25.78 -22.08
C SER A 97 14.14 26.69 -23.03
N ILE A 98 12.81 26.67 -22.99
CA ILE A 98 11.96 27.58 -23.78
C ILE A 98 12.13 29.02 -23.31
N VAL A 99 12.12 29.25 -21.99
CA VAL A 99 12.35 30.59 -21.42
C VAL A 99 13.76 31.10 -21.75
N ALA A 100 14.78 30.24 -21.67
CA ALA A 100 16.15 30.59 -22.02
C ALA A 100 16.31 30.91 -23.53
N ALA A 101 15.64 30.16 -24.41
CA ALA A 101 15.66 30.43 -25.86
C ALA A 101 15.04 31.78 -26.22
N ILE A 102 13.94 32.16 -25.56
CA ILE A 102 13.28 33.45 -25.76
C ILE A 102 14.13 34.60 -25.19
N ALA A 103 14.74 34.40 -24.02
CA ALA A 103 15.67 35.35 -23.41
C ALA A 103 16.93 35.59 -24.25
N GLY A 104 17.47 34.56 -24.88
CA GLY A 104 18.66 34.67 -25.74
C GLY A 104 18.41 35.42 -27.05
N THR A 105 17.16 35.50 -27.51
CA THR A 105 16.79 36.12 -28.79
C THR A 105 16.57 37.63 -28.67
N TYR A 106 16.27 38.14 -27.48
CA TYR A 106 15.89 39.55 -27.27
C TYR A 106 16.53 40.11 -26.00
N ALA A 107 17.08 41.32 -26.07
CA ALA A 107 17.65 42.04 -24.93
C ALA A 107 16.55 42.61 -23.99
N TYR A 108 15.77 41.73 -23.37
CA TYR A 108 14.74 42.13 -22.40
C TYR A 108 15.34 42.44 -21.02
N PRO A 109 14.71 43.33 -20.23
CA PRO A 109 15.11 43.56 -18.85
C PRO A 109 14.91 42.29 -18.01
N ILE A 110 15.91 41.96 -17.18
CA ILE A 110 16.06 40.71 -16.40
C ILE A 110 14.78 40.36 -15.60
N MET A 111 14.04 41.37 -15.15
CA MET A 111 12.77 41.23 -14.40
C MET A 111 11.68 40.46 -15.15
N ILE A 112 11.58 40.57 -16.48
CA ILE A 112 10.54 39.89 -17.28
C ILE A 112 10.82 38.39 -17.41
N ILE A 113 12.09 37.99 -17.40
CA ILE A 113 12.51 36.58 -17.47
C ILE A 113 12.40 35.90 -16.11
N LEU A 114 12.61 36.65 -15.03
CA LEU A 114 12.64 36.15 -13.64
C LEU A 114 11.28 35.61 -13.19
N ILE A 115 10.18 36.29 -13.57
CA ILE A 115 8.81 35.89 -13.22
C ILE A 115 8.45 34.49 -13.76
N PRO A 116 8.59 34.18 -15.06
CA PRO A 116 8.30 32.84 -15.58
C PRO A 116 9.31 31.79 -15.10
N THR A 117 10.59 32.13 -14.89
CA THR A 117 11.55 31.15 -14.33
C THR A 117 11.18 30.74 -12.91
N VAL A 118 10.85 31.70 -12.04
CA VAL A 118 10.39 31.42 -10.67
C VAL A 118 9.07 30.67 -10.67
N PHE A 119 8.13 31.03 -11.56
CA PHE A 119 6.88 30.30 -11.72
C PHE A 119 7.11 28.84 -12.15
N ILE A 120 8.00 28.58 -13.10
CA ILE A 120 8.36 27.22 -13.54
C ILE A 120 9.04 26.45 -12.40
N LEU A 121 9.94 27.09 -11.65
CA LEU A 121 10.63 26.49 -10.50
C LEU A 121 9.66 26.07 -9.38
N LEU A 122 8.74 26.96 -9.00
CA LEU A 122 7.80 26.72 -7.91
C LEU A 122 6.67 25.76 -8.32
N TYR A 123 6.14 25.91 -9.53
CA TYR A 123 4.90 25.24 -9.94
C TYR A 123 5.12 23.97 -10.77
N VAL A 124 6.15 23.93 -11.62
CA VAL A 124 6.45 22.78 -12.49
C VAL A 124 7.49 21.87 -11.86
N MET A 125 8.57 22.44 -11.31
CA MET A 125 9.58 21.66 -10.59
C MET A 125 9.20 21.37 -9.14
N LYS A 126 8.08 21.94 -8.64
CA LYS A 126 7.60 21.73 -7.27
C LYS A 126 8.69 21.96 -6.21
N LEU A 127 9.56 22.97 -6.40
CA LEU A 127 10.50 23.40 -5.35
C LEU A 127 9.74 24.15 -4.25
N GLY A 128 8.98 23.42 -3.44
CA GLY A 128 8.33 23.90 -2.23
C GLY A 128 8.67 22.98 -1.05
N PRO A 129 8.55 23.46 0.20
CA PRO A 129 8.90 22.67 1.38
C PRO A 129 8.19 21.31 1.37
N GLU A 130 8.94 20.24 1.70
CA GLU A 130 8.52 18.84 1.51
C GLU A 130 7.15 18.49 2.13
N SER A 131 6.68 19.29 3.09
CA SER A 131 5.34 19.18 3.68
C SER A 131 4.19 19.30 2.70
N TRP A 132 4.36 20.00 1.57
CA TRP A 132 3.26 20.27 0.63
C TRP A 132 2.96 19.12 -0.33
N TYR A 133 3.86 18.13 -0.42
CA TYR A 133 3.76 17.04 -1.39
C TYR A 133 3.73 15.63 -0.80
N LYS A 134 3.49 15.51 0.51
CA LYS A 134 3.24 14.20 1.13
C LYS A 134 1.98 13.57 0.52
N PRO A 135 2.07 12.49 -0.26
CA PRO A 135 0.90 11.84 -0.83
C PRO A 135 0.02 11.32 0.30
N SER A 136 -1.28 11.55 0.18
CA SER A 136 -2.22 11.13 1.22
C SER A 136 -2.17 9.60 1.38
N ALA A 137 -2.17 9.12 2.62
CA ALA A 137 -2.25 7.71 3.02
C ALA A 137 -3.16 6.82 2.15
N ARG A 138 -4.31 7.36 1.72
CA ARG A 138 -5.30 6.66 0.88
C ARG A 138 -4.79 6.38 -0.55
N GLN A 139 -3.87 7.19 -1.07
CA GLN A 139 -3.26 6.98 -2.38
C GLN A 139 -2.27 5.81 -2.35
N LEU A 140 -1.47 5.71 -1.28
CA LEU A 140 -0.52 4.61 -1.11
C LEU A 140 -1.23 3.26 -0.95
N GLU A 141 -2.34 3.25 -0.20
CA GLU A 141 -3.18 2.06 -0.06
C GLU A 141 -3.82 1.62 -1.39
N ARG A 142 -4.25 2.56 -2.23
CA ARG A 142 -4.75 2.27 -3.59
C ARG A 142 -3.67 1.69 -4.50
N GLU A 143 -2.42 2.14 -4.38
CA GLU A 143 -1.30 1.56 -5.15
C GLU A 143 -1.00 0.14 -4.68
N ARG A 144 -0.89 -0.10 -3.37
CA ARG A 144 -0.72 -1.47 -2.83
C ARG A 144 -1.84 -2.40 -3.30
N MET A 145 -3.09 -1.94 -3.25
CA MET A 145 -4.23 -2.74 -3.72
C MET A 145 -4.16 -3.04 -5.22
N ARG A 146 -3.54 -2.17 -6.04
CA ARG A 146 -3.31 -2.44 -7.47
C ARG A 146 -2.21 -3.48 -7.68
N GLU A 147 -1.11 -3.39 -6.94
CA GLU A 147 -0.02 -4.37 -7.01
C GLU A 147 -0.51 -5.76 -6.62
N VAL A 148 -1.18 -5.87 -5.47
CA VAL A 148 -1.78 -7.14 -5.00
C VAL A 148 -2.77 -7.69 -6.02
N ARG A 149 -3.60 -6.85 -6.64
CA ARG A 149 -4.54 -7.29 -7.68
C ARG A 149 -3.83 -7.81 -8.93
N LEU A 150 -2.74 -7.17 -9.36
CA LEU A 150 -1.96 -7.64 -10.51
C LEU A 150 -1.32 -9.01 -10.24
N GLU A 151 -0.78 -9.20 -9.04
CA GLU A 151 -0.23 -10.50 -8.63
C GLU A 151 -1.31 -11.58 -8.56
N GLN A 152 -2.47 -11.27 -7.97
CA GLN A 152 -3.61 -12.18 -7.93
C GLN A 152 -4.08 -12.58 -9.34
N MET A 153 -4.09 -11.62 -10.28
CA MET A 153 -4.45 -11.91 -11.67
C MET A 153 -3.45 -12.86 -12.34
N ARG A 154 -2.14 -12.64 -12.15
CA ARG A 154 -1.10 -13.55 -12.66
C ARG A 154 -1.23 -14.95 -12.07
N HIS A 155 -1.48 -15.05 -10.76
CA HIS A 155 -1.65 -16.33 -10.09
C HIS A 155 -2.89 -17.09 -10.59
N LYS A 156 -4.02 -16.38 -10.81
CA LYS A 156 -5.23 -16.96 -11.38
C LYS A 156 -5.02 -17.45 -12.82
N GLN A 157 -4.28 -16.70 -13.62
CA GLN A 157 -3.93 -17.10 -14.99
C GLN A 157 -3.10 -18.39 -15.00
N ALA A 158 -2.09 -18.51 -14.12
CA ALA A 158 -1.27 -19.72 -14.03
C ALA A 158 -2.12 -20.97 -13.68
N ILE A 159 -3.02 -20.85 -12.70
CA ILE A 159 -3.93 -21.94 -12.33
C ILE A 159 -4.83 -22.33 -13.50
N GLN A 160 -5.45 -21.36 -14.18
CA GLN A 160 -6.34 -21.64 -15.31
C GLN A 160 -5.61 -22.37 -16.45
N MET A 161 -4.36 -22.00 -16.74
CA MET A 161 -3.55 -22.68 -17.76
C MET A 161 -3.28 -24.14 -17.38
N SER A 162 -2.92 -24.43 -16.12
CA SER A 162 -2.69 -25.81 -15.68
C SER A 162 -3.95 -26.68 -15.76
N ILE A 163 -5.12 -26.13 -15.41
CA ILE A 163 -6.40 -26.85 -15.49
C ILE A 163 -6.76 -27.13 -16.96
N ALA A 164 -6.58 -26.16 -17.84
CA ALA A 164 -6.84 -26.32 -19.27
C ALA A 164 -5.97 -27.43 -19.89
N GLN A 165 -4.70 -27.53 -19.47
CA GLN A 165 -3.79 -28.58 -19.91
C GLN A 165 -4.24 -29.97 -19.43
N GLN A 166 -4.56 -30.13 -18.14
CA GLN A 166 -5.06 -31.40 -17.61
C GLN A 166 -6.33 -31.88 -18.33
N GLN A 167 -7.23 -30.95 -18.64
CA GLN A 167 -8.45 -31.28 -19.39
C GLN A 167 -8.15 -31.72 -20.83
N ALA A 168 -7.16 -31.10 -21.50
CA ALA A 168 -6.75 -31.48 -22.84
C ALA A 168 -6.16 -32.91 -22.86
N GLU A 169 -5.31 -33.23 -21.90
CA GLU A 169 -4.74 -34.58 -21.75
C GLU A 169 -5.80 -35.63 -21.45
N GLN A 170 -6.72 -35.35 -20.52
CA GLN A 170 -7.82 -36.27 -20.23
C GLN A 170 -8.72 -36.52 -21.44
N LYS A 171 -8.96 -35.50 -22.26
CA LYS A 171 -9.71 -35.65 -23.52
C LYS A 171 -8.95 -36.54 -24.51
N ALA A 172 -7.64 -36.35 -24.66
CA ALA A 172 -6.81 -37.20 -25.52
C ALA A 172 -6.80 -38.66 -25.05
N LEU A 173 -6.62 -38.91 -23.76
CA LEU A 173 -6.70 -40.25 -23.17
C LEU A 173 -8.08 -40.88 -23.35
N ARG A 174 -9.15 -40.10 -23.16
CA ARG A 174 -10.51 -40.59 -23.35
C ARG A 174 -10.76 -40.97 -24.81
N GLN A 175 -10.24 -40.22 -25.77
CA GLN A 175 -10.34 -40.55 -27.18
C GLN A 175 -9.58 -41.83 -27.52
N GLN A 176 -8.38 -42.03 -26.98
CA GLN A 176 -7.63 -43.28 -27.14
C GLN A 176 -8.41 -44.48 -26.58
N LYS A 177 -8.92 -44.38 -25.35
CA LYS A 177 -9.76 -45.44 -24.75
C LYS A 177 -11.00 -45.75 -25.58
N ILE A 178 -11.65 -44.73 -26.15
CA ILE A 178 -12.81 -44.93 -27.03
C ILE A 178 -12.40 -45.69 -28.30
N GLN A 179 -11.25 -45.37 -28.89
CA GLN A 179 -10.75 -46.07 -30.06
C GLN A 179 -10.44 -47.54 -29.75
N GLU A 180 -9.78 -47.83 -28.62
CA GLU A 180 -9.51 -49.19 -28.16
C GLU A 180 -10.81 -49.99 -27.92
N ILE A 181 -11.80 -49.38 -27.27
CA ILE A 181 -13.11 -50.03 -27.03
C ILE A 181 -13.80 -50.33 -28.37
N ASN A 182 -13.79 -49.37 -29.30
CA ASN A 182 -14.41 -49.56 -30.61
C ASN A 182 -13.71 -50.67 -31.42
N SER A 183 -12.37 -50.74 -31.39
CA SER A 183 -11.65 -51.82 -32.07
C SER A 183 -11.91 -53.19 -31.43
N LEU A 184 -11.91 -53.27 -30.09
CA LEU A 184 -12.23 -54.51 -29.36
C LEU A 184 -13.65 -55.00 -29.67
N ALA A 185 -14.62 -54.09 -29.75
CA ALA A 185 -15.99 -54.43 -30.12
C ALA A 185 -16.09 -54.95 -31.57
N MET A 186 -15.34 -54.37 -32.51
CA MET A 186 -15.28 -54.83 -33.90
C MET A 186 -14.63 -56.22 -34.02
N ASP A 187 -13.55 -56.47 -33.27
CA ASP A 187 -12.91 -57.78 -33.26
C ASP A 187 -13.85 -58.85 -32.70
N LEU A 188 -14.49 -58.60 -31.54
CA LEU A 188 -15.44 -59.52 -30.92
C LEU A 188 -16.64 -59.83 -31.82
N THR A 189 -17.18 -58.83 -32.52
CA THR A 189 -18.28 -59.03 -33.46
C THR A 189 -17.84 -59.81 -34.70
N SER A 190 -16.65 -59.54 -35.23
CA SER A 190 -16.08 -60.30 -36.34
C SER A 190 -15.79 -61.76 -35.98
N ASP A 191 -15.29 -62.01 -34.77
CA ASP A 191 -15.02 -63.36 -34.24
C ASP A 191 -16.31 -64.15 -34.02
N ALA A 192 -17.35 -63.50 -33.50
CA ALA A 192 -18.67 -64.10 -33.37
C ALA A 192 -19.25 -64.48 -34.74
N LEU A 193 -19.15 -63.59 -35.73
CA LEU A 193 -19.59 -63.86 -37.11
C LEU A 193 -18.81 -65.02 -37.75
N LYS A 194 -17.48 -65.05 -37.62
CA LYS A 194 -16.64 -66.16 -38.12
C LYS A 194 -17.01 -67.49 -37.47
N ARG A 195 -17.23 -67.52 -36.15
CA ARG A 195 -17.68 -68.74 -35.44
C ARG A 195 -19.03 -69.25 -35.93
N PHE A 196 -19.95 -68.35 -36.26
CA PHE A 196 -21.25 -68.73 -36.82
C PHE A 196 -21.13 -69.27 -38.24
N GLN A 197 -20.30 -68.67 -39.09
CA GLN A 197 -20.07 -69.19 -40.45
C GLN A 197 -19.38 -70.56 -40.46
N ASN A 198 -18.44 -70.80 -39.56
CA ASN A 198 -17.67 -72.05 -39.53
C ASN A 198 -18.42 -73.24 -38.92
N ARG A 199 -19.67 -73.05 -38.45
CA ARG A 199 -20.55 -74.09 -37.89
C ARG A 199 -21.66 -74.55 -38.87
N ARG A 200 -21.73 -73.98 -40.07
CA ARG A 200 -22.59 -74.42 -41.17
C ARG A 200 -21.78 -75.23 -42.18
#